data_AF-A0A534SHC3-F1
#
_entry.id   AF-A0A534SHC3-F1
#
_cell.length_a   1.000
_cell.length_b   1.000
_cell.length_c   1.000
_cell.angle_alpha   90.00
_cell.angle_beta   90.00
_cell.angle_gamma   90.00
#
_symmetry.space_group_name_H-M   'P 1'
#
loop_
_entity.id
_entity.type
_entity.pdbx_description
1 polymer ?
#
loop_
_entity_poly.entity_id
_entity_poly.type
_entity_poly.pdbx_seq_one_letter_code
_entity_poly.pdbx_strand_id
1 'polypeptide(L)'
;MSFSSSLDNLRERFDQARTKVYNMTLFVTSGHKLMGRNNQHMMTIVHDGNTEGTHDLQKGMCSGYRFRLAQQENRLGVYYPREIKEIPDHGCYENLSKAVAPYGIIPEDIPSPFNLNQHMKIDGVTGKMKHTQVRPKEGNYMDIRAEMDLLVALSALSRSCGRRQTARRADLRAVKSITPSFRVKE
;
A
#
# COMPACT_ATOMS: atom_id res chain seq x y z
N MET A 1 -2.41 -0.81 -2.88
CA MET A 1 -1.56 -1.33 -1.79
C MET A 1 -0.32 -1.92 -2.41
N SER A 2 0.89 -1.60 -1.93
CA SER A 2 2.14 -2.06 -2.58
C SER A 2 3.06 -2.86 -1.65
N PHE A 3 3.79 -3.77 -2.29
CA PHE A 3 4.96 -4.49 -1.82
C PHE A 3 6.15 -4.07 -2.69
N SER A 4 7.34 -3.91 -2.09
CA SER A 4 8.57 -3.81 -2.88
C SER A 4 9.77 -4.41 -2.16
N SER A 5 10.67 -5.05 -2.93
CA SER A 5 11.95 -5.59 -2.47
C SER A 5 13.07 -5.35 -3.48
N SER A 6 14.30 -5.28 -3.02
CA SER A 6 15.48 -5.27 -3.90
C SER A 6 15.57 -6.58 -4.69
N LEU A 7 15.86 -6.51 -6.00
CA LEU A 7 16.10 -7.72 -6.81
C LEU A 7 17.43 -8.39 -6.46
N ASP A 8 18.43 -7.65 -5.99
CA ASP A 8 19.73 -8.18 -5.56
C ASP A 8 19.64 -8.86 -4.17
N ASN A 9 18.69 -8.41 -3.34
CA ASN A 9 18.42 -8.99 -2.03
C ASN A 9 16.94 -8.92 -1.70
N LEU A 10 16.20 -10.00 -1.96
CA LEU A 10 14.75 -10.08 -1.70
C LEU A 10 14.36 -9.95 -0.22
N ARG A 11 15.32 -9.98 0.72
CA ARG A 11 15.09 -9.72 2.16
C ARG A 11 15.18 -8.23 2.50
N GLU A 12 15.76 -7.40 1.62
CA GLU A 12 15.66 -5.95 1.68
C GLU A 12 14.33 -5.51 1.08
N ARG A 13 13.45 -5.01 1.93
CA ARG A 13 12.05 -4.71 1.59
C ARG A 13 11.65 -3.35 2.13
N PHE A 14 10.61 -2.78 1.55
CA PHE A 14 10.01 -1.52 2.00
C PHE A 14 9.69 -1.54 3.51
N ASP A 15 9.96 -0.43 4.17
CA ASP A 15 9.70 -0.23 5.59
C ASP A 15 8.98 1.10 5.85
N GLN A 16 7.78 1.01 6.45
CA GLN A 16 6.95 2.17 6.77
C GLN A 16 7.59 3.08 7.83
N ALA A 17 8.24 2.51 8.85
CA ALA A 17 8.79 3.28 9.96
C ALA A 17 10.02 4.07 9.51
N ARG A 18 10.94 3.43 8.78
CA ARG A 18 12.10 4.09 8.16
C ARG A 18 11.65 5.19 7.21
N THR A 19 10.62 4.92 6.40
CA THR A 19 10.03 5.91 5.48
C THR A 19 9.51 7.13 6.25
N LYS A 20 8.73 6.95 7.31
CA LYS A 20 8.19 8.07 8.11
C LYS A 20 9.29 8.89 8.77
N VAL A 21 10.26 8.23 9.40
CA VAL A 21 11.36 8.90 10.10
C VAL A 21 12.28 9.64 9.13
N TYR A 22 12.64 9.04 8.00
CA TYR A 22 13.49 9.68 7.01
C TYR A 22 12.87 10.98 6.47
N ASN A 23 11.57 10.97 6.21
CA ASN A 23 10.86 12.15 5.69
C ASN A 23 10.28 13.06 6.80
N MET A 24 10.42 12.68 8.07
CA MET A 24 9.82 13.36 9.23
C MET A 24 8.32 13.67 9.07
N THR A 25 7.57 12.77 8.43
CA THR A 25 6.13 12.95 8.16
C THR A 25 5.37 11.63 8.20
N LEU A 26 4.09 11.69 8.57
CA LEU A 26 3.17 10.55 8.50
C LEU A 26 2.55 10.38 7.11
N PHE A 27 2.45 11.47 6.34
CA PHE A 27 1.78 11.49 5.04
C PHE A 27 2.80 11.83 3.96
N VAL A 28 3.25 10.79 3.24
CA VAL A 28 4.18 10.95 2.12
C VAL A 28 3.46 11.47 0.87
N THR A 29 4.21 12.17 0.03
CA THR A 29 3.75 12.85 -1.20
C THR A 29 4.96 13.17 -2.08
N SER A 30 4.80 13.93 -3.17
CA SER A 30 5.87 14.36 -4.07
C SER A 30 7.13 14.84 -3.34
N GLY A 31 8.30 14.38 -3.79
CA GLY A 31 9.61 14.67 -3.20
C GLY A 31 10.07 13.66 -2.13
N HIS A 32 9.14 12.98 -1.47
CA HIS A 32 9.47 12.04 -0.39
C HIS A 32 10.08 10.73 -0.89
N LYS A 33 10.91 10.13 -0.04
CA LYS A 33 11.61 8.86 -0.29
C LYS A 33 10.89 7.68 0.36
N LEU A 34 10.83 6.55 -0.32
CA LEU A 34 10.37 5.28 0.23
C LEU A 34 11.59 4.42 0.57
N MET A 35 11.69 4.05 1.83
CA MET A 35 12.90 3.49 2.42
C MET A 35 12.77 1.97 2.58
N GLY A 36 13.90 1.29 2.42
CA GLY A 36 14.03 -0.12 2.77
C GLY A 36 14.39 -0.32 4.25
N ARG A 37 14.25 -1.57 4.71
CA ARG A 37 14.53 -2.00 6.08
C ARG A 37 15.94 -1.65 6.54
N ASN A 38 16.94 -1.75 5.65
CA ASN A 38 18.33 -1.40 5.92
C ASN A 38 18.66 0.07 5.60
N ASN A 39 17.66 0.95 5.58
CA ASN A 39 17.77 2.38 5.24
C ASN A 39 18.25 2.67 3.81
N GLN A 40 18.07 1.74 2.87
CA GLN A 40 18.34 2.02 1.46
C GLN A 40 17.24 2.87 0.85
N HIS A 41 17.60 3.81 -0.01
CA HIS A 41 16.64 4.57 -0.81
C HIS A 41 16.11 3.64 -1.90
N MET A 42 14.88 3.16 -1.75
CA MET A 42 14.31 2.24 -2.73
C MET A 42 13.62 3.01 -3.85
N MET A 43 12.82 4.02 -3.49
CA MET A 43 12.05 4.80 -4.46
C MET A 43 11.91 6.27 -4.04
N THR A 44 11.60 7.14 -5.00
CA THR A 44 11.19 8.53 -4.80
C THR A 44 9.81 8.75 -5.40
N ILE A 45 8.89 9.39 -4.66
CA ILE A 45 7.64 9.89 -5.23
C ILE A 45 7.97 11.13 -6.05
N VAL A 46 7.87 11.05 -7.36
CA VAL A 46 8.19 12.16 -8.28
C VAL A 46 6.98 13.07 -8.46
N HIS A 47 5.79 12.47 -8.58
CA HIS A 47 4.53 13.20 -8.69
C HIS A 47 3.44 12.49 -7.92
N ASP A 48 2.62 13.26 -7.23
CA ASP A 48 1.44 12.83 -6.51
C ASP A 48 0.29 13.80 -6.83
N GLY A 49 -0.70 13.31 -7.58
CA GLY A 49 -1.88 14.09 -7.94
C GLY A 49 -3.00 14.06 -6.89
N ASN A 50 -2.86 13.32 -5.79
CA ASN A 50 -3.90 13.18 -4.78
C ASN A 50 -3.98 14.41 -3.88
N THR A 51 -4.69 15.44 -4.33
CA THR A 51 -4.83 16.71 -3.60
C THR A 51 -5.98 16.73 -2.58
N GLU A 52 -6.88 15.75 -2.62
CA GLU A 52 -8.04 15.69 -1.72
C GLU A 52 -7.78 14.88 -0.45
N GLY A 53 -6.77 14.00 -0.46
CA GLY A 53 -6.51 13.06 0.62
C GLY A 53 -5.04 12.81 0.87
N THR A 54 -4.73 11.63 1.41
CA THR A 54 -3.37 11.19 1.72
C THR A 54 -3.16 9.72 1.36
N HIS A 55 -1.94 9.25 1.56
CA HIS A 55 -1.55 7.85 1.46
C HIS A 55 -1.24 7.33 2.87
N ASP A 56 -1.63 6.09 3.16
CA ASP A 56 -1.50 5.54 4.51
C ASP A 56 -0.27 4.63 4.65
N LEU A 57 0.42 4.80 5.77
CA LEU A 57 1.59 4.04 6.21
C LEU A 57 1.39 3.45 7.62
N GLN A 58 0.14 3.34 8.09
CA GLN A 58 -0.19 2.86 9.43
C GLN A 58 -0.96 1.54 9.42
N LYS A 59 -1.86 1.34 8.45
CA LYS A 59 -2.71 0.16 8.43
C LYS A 59 -2.02 -1.01 7.72
N GLY A 60 -2.14 -2.19 8.33
CA GLY A 60 -1.78 -3.45 7.69
C GLY A 60 -2.72 -3.83 6.53
N MET A 61 -2.41 -4.95 5.89
CA MET A 61 -3.18 -5.48 4.77
C MET A 61 -4.55 -6.01 5.21
N CYS A 62 -5.58 -5.88 4.37
CA CYS A 62 -6.79 -6.67 4.56
C CYS A 62 -6.52 -8.14 4.20
N SER A 63 -7.18 -9.05 4.90
CA SER A 63 -7.11 -10.50 4.68
C SER A 63 -8.47 -11.12 4.95
N GLY A 64 -8.71 -12.32 4.42
CA GLY A 64 -9.95 -13.07 4.71
C GLY A 64 -10.11 -13.30 6.21
N TYR A 65 -8.99 -13.60 6.90
CA TYR A 65 -8.97 -13.70 8.35
C TYR A 65 -9.38 -12.39 9.04
N ARG A 66 -8.85 -11.24 8.61
CA ARG A 66 -9.20 -9.94 9.21
C ARG A 66 -10.69 -9.62 9.04
N PHE A 67 -11.28 -9.93 7.89
CA PHE A 67 -12.72 -9.74 7.67
C PHE A 67 -13.56 -10.61 8.61
N ARG A 68 -13.25 -11.90 8.74
CA ARG A 68 -13.93 -12.81 9.69
C ARG A 68 -13.80 -12.34 11.13
N LEU A 69 -12.59 -11.95 11.54
CA LEU A 69 -12.36 -11.44 12.90
C LEU A 69 -13.16 -10.15 13.16
N ALA A 70 -13.21 -9.22 12.20
CA ALA A 70 -13.98 -7.99 12.35
C ALA A 70 -15.49 -8.25 12.45
N GLN A 71 -15.99 -9.29 11.79
CA GLN A 71 -17.38 -9.73 11.91
C GLN A 71 -17.65 -10.30 13.31
N GLN A 72 -16.78 -11.19 13.80
CA GLN A 72 -16.89 -11.77 15.14
C GLN A 72 -16.84 -10.71 16.24
N GLU A 73 -16.02 -9.69 16.06
CA GLU A 73 -15.92 -8.53 16.97
C GLU A 73 -17.12 -7.57 16.87
N ASN A 74 -18.02 -7.74 15.89
CA ASN A 74 -19.04 -6.76 15.51
C ASN A 74 -18.46 -5.35 15.21
N ARG A 75 -17.28 -5.32 14.58
CA ARG A 75 -16.50 -4.10 14.32
C ARG A 75 -16.21 -3.87 12.84
N LEU A 76 -16.91 -4.54 11.93
CA LEU A 76 -16.74 -4.35 10.48
C LEU A 76 -16.75 -2.87 10.08
N GLY A 77 -17.72 -2.09 10.57
CA GLY A 77 -17.83 -0.65 10.29
C GLY A 77 -16.67 0.20 10.82
N VAL A 78 -15.95 -0.28 11.84
CA VAL A 78 -14.76 0.40 12.40
C VAL A 78 -13.57 0.25 11.46
N TYR A 79 -13.35 -0.96 10.94
CA TYR A 79 -12.22 -1.27 10.08
C TYR A 79 -12.48 -0.93 8.61
N TYR A 80 -13.75 -0.99 8.19
CA TYR A 80 -14.20 -0.82 6.83
C TYR A 80 -15.45 0.09 6.86
N PRO A 81 -15.31 1.41 6.66
CA PRO A 81 -16.39 2.39 6.79
C PRO A 81 -17.32 2.37 5.57
N ARG A 82 -17.77 1.19 5.18
CA ARG A 82 -18.69 0.91 4.07
C ARG A 82 -19.52 -0.31 4.41
N GLU A 83 -20.62 -0.47 3.70
CA GLU A 83 -21.43 -1.69 3.79
C GLU A 83 -20.65 -2.90 3.23
N ILE A 84 -20.64 -3.98 4.00
CA ILE A 84 -20.12 -5.30 3.63
C ILE A 84 -21.29 -6.28 3.76
N LYS A 85 -21.88 -6.63 2.62
CA LYS A 85 -23.02 -7.56 2.55
C LYS A 85 -22.59 -9.01 2.72
N GLU A 86 -21.44 -9.35 2.14
CA GLU A 86 -20.83 -10.68 2.19
C GLU A 86 -19.38 -10.54 2.65
N ILE A 87 -18.98 -11.40 3.58
CA ILE A 87 -17.63 -11.40 4.14
C ILE A 87 -16.66 -11.94 3.09
N PRO A 88 -15.68 -11.14 2.64
CA PRO A 88 -14.68 -11.62 1.69
C PRO A 88 -13.84 -12.74 2.30
N ASP A 89 -13.59 -13.78 1.52
CA ASP A 89 -12.71 -14.90 1.87
C ASP A 89 -11.22 -14.58 1.67
N HIS A 90 -10.90 -13.48 0.96
CA HIS A 90 -9.54 -12.99 0.72
C HIS A 90 -9.46 -11.45 0.72
N GLY A 91 -8.23 -10.94 0.85
CA GLY A 91 -7.88 -9.53 0.76
C GLY A 91 -6.53 -9.32 0.07
N CYS A 92 -5.93 -8.16 0.30
CA CYS A 92 -4.64 -7.80 -0.27
C CYS A 92 -3.52 -8.72 0.20
N TYR A 93 -3.61 -9.28 1.41
CA TYR A 93 -2.62 -10.21 1.93
C TYR A 93 -2.50 -11.46 1.03
N GLU A 94 -3.63 -12.11 0.75
CA GLU A 94 -3.66 -13.31 -0.10
C GLU A 94 -3.34 -12.97 -1.56
N ASN A 95 -3.77 -11.81 -2.04
CA ASN A 95 -3.46 -11.33 -3.38
C ASN A 95 -1.95 -11.13 -3.59
N LEU A 96 -1.30 -10.41 -2.66
CA LEU A 96 0.14 -10.17 -2.71
C LEU A 96 0.92 -11.47 -2.48
N SER A 97 0.46 -12.34 -1.58
CA SER A 97 1.08 -13.66 -1.34
C SER A 97 1.15 -14.50 -2.61
N LYS A 98 0.02 -14.64 -3.32
CA LYS A 98 -0.02 -15.36 -4.60
C LYS A 98 0.89 -14.71 -5.63
N ALA A 99 0.97 -13.39 -5.60
CA ALA A 99 1.71 -12.62 -6.57
C ALA A 99 3.23 -12.78 -6.40
N VAL A 100 3.74 -12.77 -5.17
CA VAL A 100 5.19 -12.86 -4.90
C VAL A 100 5.70 -14.29 -4.74
N ALA A 101 4.81 -15.29 -4.64
CA ALA A 101 5.17 -16.70 -4.48
C ALA A 101 6.19 -17.24 -5.52
N PRO A 102 6.12 -16.88 -6.83
CA PRO A 102 7.11 -17.33 -7.82
C PRO A 102 8.55 -16.85 -7.53
N TYR A 103 8.72 -15.83 -6.68
CA TYR A 103 10.03 -15.31 -6.26
C TYR A 103 10.52 -15.95 -4.94
N GLY A 104 9.85 -16.99 -4.45
CA GLY A 104 10.22 -17.67 -3.20
C GLY A 104 9.92 -16.86 -1.93
N ILE A 105 9.08 -15.84 -2.03
CA ILE A 105 8.70 -14.99 -0.90
C ILE A 105 7.44 -15.57 -0.24
N ILE A 106 7.57 -15.96 1.03
CA ILE A 106 6.46 -16.50 1.81
C ILE A 106 5.55 -15.38 2.34
N PRO A 107 4.27 -15.66 2.64
CA PRO A 107 3.31 -14.64 3.09
C PRO A 107 3.75 -13.84 4.33
N GLU A 108 4.42 -14.47 5.28
CA GLU A 108 4.92 -13.88 6.54
C GLU A 108 6.01 -12.83 6.29
N ASP A 109 6.64 -12.93 5.13
CA ASP A 109 7.75 -12.09 4.71
C ASP A 109 7.29 -10.81 4.00
N ILE A 110 6.00 -10.68 3.69
CA ILE A 110 5.43 -9.48 3.06
C ILE A 110 5.34 -8.34 4.11
N PRO A 111 6.08 -7.23 3.96
CA PRO A 111 6.03 -6.11 4.90
C PRO A 111 4.67 -5.42 4.91
N SER A 112 4.45 -4.61 5.95
CA SER A 112 3.34 -3.66 5.98
C SER A 112 3.38 -2.76 4.74
N PRO A 113 2.24 -2.54 4.08
CA PRO A 113 2.22 -2.01 2.73
C PRO A 113 2.26 -0.49 2.69
N PHE A 114 2.56 0.08 1.52
CA PHE A 114 2.19 1.47 1.24
C PHE A 114 0.76 1.53 0.66
N ASN A 115 -0.17 2.12 1.42
CA ASN A 115 -1.59 2.19 1.08
C ASN A 115 -1.89 3.44 0.26
N LEU A 116 -1.64 3.33 -1.05
CA LEU A 116 -1.96 4.37 -2.02
C LEU A 116 -3.43 4.80 -1.95
N ASN A 117 -3.68 6.11 -1.88
CA ASN A 117 -5.00 6.76 -1.89
C ASN A 117 -5.93 6.36 -0.74
N GLN A 118 -5.38 5.75 0.31
CA GLN A 118 -6.12 5.44 1.52
C GLN A 118 -5.96 6.59 2.53
N HIS A 119 -6.94 7.48 2.58
CA HIS A 119 -6.90 8.61 3.50
C HIS A 119 -7.34 8.22 4.93
N MET A 120 -6.43 8.42 5.88
CA MET A 120 -6.67 8.30 7.32
C MET A 120 -6.64 9.69 7.97
N LYS A 121 -7.65 9.99 8.79
CA LYS A 121 -7.57 11.12 9.74
C LYS A 121 -6.86 10.64 10.99
N ILE A 122 -5.78 11.32 11.37
CA ILE A 122 -5.00 11.03 12.57
C ILE A 122 -5.04 12.27 13.44
N ASP A 123 -5.50 12.10 14.68
CA ASP A 123 -5.47 13.15 15.69
C ASP A 123 -4.06 13.22 16.30
N GLY A 124 -3.39 14.36 16.15
CA GLY A 124 -2.00 14.55 16.57
C GLY A 124 -1.78 14.62 18.08
N VAL A 125 -2.85 14.76 18.87
CA VAL A 125 -2.76 14.86 20.34
C VAL A 125 -3.09 13.51 20.98
N THR A 126 -4.17 12.87 20.54
CA THR A 126 -4.69 11.61 21.10
C THR A 126 -4.19 10.37 20.38
N GLY A 127 -3.61 10.51 19.19
CA GLY A 127 -3.19 9.40 18.33
C GLY A 127 -4.36 8.62 17.71
N LYS A 128 -5.61 9.08 17.85
CA LYS A 128 -6.77 8.38 17.28
C LYS A 128 -6.72 8.39 15.75
N MET A 129 -6.87 7.21 15.16
CA MET A 129 -6.91 7.01 13.71
C MET A 129 -8.33 6.70 13.25
N LYS A 130 -8.82 7.40 12.23
CA LYS A 130 -10.12 7.18 11.61
C LYS A 130 -9.99 7.04 10.10
N HIS A 131 -10.51 5.93 9.58
CA HIS A 131 -10.56 5.70 8.15
C HIS A 131 -11.65 6.56 7.51
N THR A 132 -11.38 7.07 6.31
CA THR A 132 -12.30 7.96 5.59
C THR A 132 -12.67 7.39 4.23
N GLN A 133 -13.70 7.97 3.62
CA GLN A 133 -14.12 7.71 2.24
C GLN A 133 -13.55 8.74 1.24
N VAL A 134 -12.61 9.60 1.68
CA VAL A 134 -11.94 10.56 0.80
C VAL A 134 -11.06 9.81 -0.19
N ARG A 135 -11.24 10.08 -1.48
CA ARG A 135 -10.53 9.42 -2.59
C ARG A 135 -10.17 10.48 -3.63
N PRO A 136 -9.09 10.30 -4.39
CA PRO A 136 -8.70 11.26 -5.41
C PRO A 136 -9.72 11.31 -6.56
N LYS A 137 -9.65 12.38 -7.36
CA LYS A 137 -10.48 12.56 -8.55
C LYS A 137 -10.09 11.56 -9.65
N GLU A 138 -11.04 11.34 -10.57
CA GLU A 138 -10.77 10.58 -11.79
C GLU A 138 -9.60 11.16 -12.58
N GLY A 139 -8.75 10.28 -13.13
CA GLY A 139 -7.53 10.68 -13.84
C GLY A 139 -6.32 10.93 -12.93
N ASN A 140 -6.47 10.81 -11.61
CA ASN A 140 -5.36 10.89 -10.68
C ASN A 140 -4.30 9.80 -10.95
N TYR A 141 -3.04 10.18 -10.78
CA TYR A 141 -1.92 9.27 -10.88
C TYR A 141 -0.79 9.66 -9.92
N MET A 142 0.05 8.69 -9.60
CA MET A 142 1.29 8.90 -8.88
C MET A 142 2.43 8.33 -9.72
N ASP A 143 3.49 9.12 -9.92
CA ASP A 143 4.73 8.68 -10.56
C ASP A 143 5.77 8.43 -9.47
N ILE A 144 6.29 7.20 -9.45
CA ILE A 144 7.30 6.76 -8.49
C ILE A 144 8.53 6.31 -9.27
N ARG A 145 9.68 6.87 -8.96
CA ARG A 145 10.97 6.48 -9.53
C ARG A 145 11.63 5.46 -8.62
N ALA A 146 12.08 4.33 -9.17
CA ALA A 146 12.96 3.41 -8.46
C ALA A 146 14.38 3.97 -8.42
N GLU A 147 15.02 3.89 -7.27
CA GLU A 147 16.42 4.31 -7.06
C GLU A 147 17.36 3.09 -7.07
N MET A 148 16.81 1.89 -7.28
CA MET A 148 17.52 0.62 -7.42
C MET A 148 16.65 -0.39 -8.19
N ASP A 149 17.19 -1.58 -8.47
CA ASP A 149 16.43 -2.70 -9.07
C ASP A 149 15.41 -3.27 -8.08
N LEU A 150 14.13 -3.25 -8.44
CA LEU A 150 13.02 -3.60 -7.54
C LEU A 150 12.04 -4.62 -8.12
N LEU A 151 11.64 -5.57 -7.27
CA LEU A 151 10.40 -6.30 -7.45
C LEU A 151 9.27 -5.49 -6.80
N VAL A 152 8.28 -5.06 -7.58
CA VAL A 152 7.11 -4.31 -7.06
C VAL A 152 5.84 -5.11 -7.32
N ALA A 153 5.04 -5.35 -6.28
CA ALA A 153 3.72 -5.96 -6.43
C ALA A 153 2.65 -4.99 -5.95
N LEU A 154 1.62 -4.78 -6.77
CA LEU A 154 0.51 -3.90 -6.47
C LEU A 154 -0.76 -4.73 -6.37
N SER A 155 -1.42 -4.72 -5.20
CA SER A 155 -2.80 -5.18 -5.12
C SER A 155 -3.72 -3.97 -5.19
N ALA A 156 -4.58 -3.96 -6.21
CA ALA A 156 -5.81 -3.21 -6.12
C ALA A 156 -6.61 -3.77 -4.94
N LEU A 157 -7.09 -2.88 -4.09
CA LEU A 157 -8.08 -3.26 -3.10
C LEU A 157 -9.30 -3.77 -3.88
N SER A 158 -9.74 -4.99 -3.60
CA SER A 158 -10.91 -5.57 -4.25
C SER A 158 -12.10 -4.60 -4.11
N ARG A 159 -13.09 -4.73 -5.02
CA ARG A 159 -14.34 -3.93 -5.02
C ARG A 159 -15.04 -3.86 -3.65
N SER A 160 -14.70 -4.74 -2.71
CA SER A 160 -15.19 -4.79 -1.33
C SER A 160 -14.52 -3.77 -0.37
N CYS A 161 -13.46 -3.04 -0.77
CA CYS A 161 -12.80 -2.02 0.08
C CYS A 161 -12.73 -0.59 -0.51
N GLY A 162 -13.07 -0.37 -1.80
CA GLY A 162 -13.14 0.96 -2.43
C GLY A 162 -13.71 0.94 -3.86
N ARG A 163 -13.91 2.11 -4.50
CA ARG A 163 -14.31 2.24 -5.91
C ARG A 163 -13.18 1.73 -6.83
N ARG A 164 -13.52 1.36 -8.08
CA ARG A 164 -12.62 0.77 -9.08
C ARG A 164 -11.28 1.52 -9.14
N GLN A 165 -10.18 0.83 -8.83
CA GLN A 165 -8.88 1.15 -9.38
C GLN A 165 -8.68 0.34 -10.67
N THR A 166 -8.05 0.92 -11.69
CA THR A 166 -7.84 0.33 -13.01
C THR A 166 -6.91 -0.90 -13.01
N ALA A 167 -6.23 -1.19 -11.89
CA ALA A 167 -5.55 -2.46 -11.66
C ALA A 167 -6.57 -3.60 -11.45
N ARG A 168 -6.83 -4.37 -12.52
CA ARG A 168 -7.66 -5.57 -12.45
C ARG A 168 -6.84 -6.71 -11.83
N ARG A 169 -7.21 -7.17 -10.62
CA ARG A 169 -6.47 -8.20 -9.85
C ARG A 169 -5.04 -7.71 -9.51
N ALA A 170 -4.33 -8.37 -8.59
CA ALA A 170 -2.99 -7.92 -8.24
C ALA A 170 -2.12 -7.82 -9.50
N ASP A 171 -1.62 -6.63 -9.79
CA ASP A 171 -0.77 -6.34 -10.92
C ASP A 171 0.67 -6.39 -10.41
N LEU A 172 1.40 -7.42 -10.82
CA LEU A 172 2.83 -7.57 -10.53
C LEU A 172 3.61 -6.82 -11.60
N ARG A 173 4.55 -5.98 -11.17
CA ARG A 173 5.48 -5.33 -12.09
C ARG A 173 6.89 -5.48 -11.53
N ALA A 174 7.69 -6.33 -12.17
CA ALA A 174 9.13 -6.26 -11.99
C ALA A 174 9.63 -4.96 -12.63
N VAL A 175 10.28 -4.09 -11.84
CA VAL A 175 10.81 -2.81 -12.29
C VAL A 175 12.34 -2.89 -12.23
N LYS A 176 12.99 -3.02 -13.40
CA LYS A 176 14.46 -2.97 -13.52
C LYS A 176 14.93 -1.53 -13.80
N SER A 177 16.03 -1.12 -13.17
CA SER A 177 16.46 0.27 -12.99
C SER A 177 16.94 1.01 -14.25
N ILE A 178 16.98 0.35 -15.42
CA ILE A 178 17.61 0.94 -16.62
C ILE A 178 16.77 2.12 -17.18
N THR A 179 15.53 2.33 -16.70
CA THR A 179 14.78 3.62 -16.75
C THR A 179 13.49 3.50 -15.92
N PRO A 180 13.46 3.81 -14.60
CA PRO A 180 12.45 3.17 -13.77
C PRO A 180 11.50 4.16 -13.09
N SER A 181 10.81 5.02 -13.85
CA SER A 181 9.57 5.60 -13.33
C SER A 181 8.41 4.67 -13.66
N PHE A 182 7.60 4.32 -12.68
CA PHE A 182 6.33 3.65 -12.90
C PHE A 182 5.18 4.53 -12.46
N ARG A 183 4.14 4.56 -13.29
CA ARG A 183 2.91 5.29 -13.04
C ARG A 183 1.86 4.36 -12.45
N VAL A 184 1.31 4.72 -11.30
CA VAL A 184 0.11 4.10 -10.74
C VAL A 184 -1.08 5.01 -11.05
N LYS A 185 -2.04 4.50 -11.84
CA LYS A 185 -3.29 5.22 -12.16
C LYS A 185 -4.43 4.71 -11.28
N GLU A 186 -5.32 5.61 -10.88
CA GLU A 186 -6.66 5.22 -10.40
C GLU A 186 -7.51 4.69 -11.54
#